data_AF-W7BHZ5-F1
#
_entry.id   AF-W7BHZ5-F1
#
_cell.length_a   1.000
_cell.length_b   1.000
_cell.length_c   1.000
_cell.angle_alpha   90.00
_cell.angle_beta   90.00
_cell.angle_gamma   90.00
#
_symmetry.space_group_name_H-M   'P 1'
#
loop_
_entity.id
_entity.type
_entity.pdbx_description
1 polymer ?
#
loop_
_entity_poly.entity_id
_entity_poly.type
_entity_poly.pdbx_seq_one_letter_code
_entity_poly.pdbx_strand_id
1 'polypeptide(L)'
;MQFVGFREFPVFNTGFADFTVVVNQRVYDKLLTEFRPEQVFIYNVSEVDHSEKLGNRIQQAVEGKVSIWSNKMSSYFSNYHIVSILTGAILFVGVFIGIVFFLATGSIIYFKQVTDAYSEEPGFRILFKLGLTDRELRQIIASQIGPLFVVPLLFGISHSIIAMIGLAKNFDVSVKLPFIIVTSIYYVFYGVYYWLTANNYRNIVSRHRHD
;
A
#
# COMPACT_ATOMS: atom_id res chain seq x y z
N MET A 1 -1.28 -37.19 20.58
CA MET A 1 -2.42 -37.04 19.63
C MET A 1 -1.95 -37.51 18.27
N GLN A 2 -2.78 -38.25 17.54
CA GLN A 2 -2.51 -38.59 16.13
C GLN A 2 -3.30 -37.63 15.25
N PHE A 3 -2.63 -36.94 14.33
CA PHE A 3 -3.26 -36.00 13.41
C PHE A 3 -3.98 -36.78 12.30
N VAL A 4 -5.28 -36.50 12.10
CA VAL A 4 -6.15 -37.25 11.18
C VAL A 4 -6.45 -36.47 9.90
N GLY A 5 -6.36 -35.14 9.92
CA GLY A 5 -6.59 -34.33 8.72
C GLY A 5 -6.71 -32.83 9.01
N PHE A 6 -6.73 -32.05 7.93
CA PHE A 6 -6.89 -30.60 7.94
C PHE A 6 -8.13 -30.19 7.15
N ARG A 7 -8.76 -29.09 7.55
CA ARG A 7 -9.81 -28.40 6.80
C ARG A 7 -9.37 -26.95 6.63
N GLU A 8 -9.45 -26.44 5.41
CA GLU A 8 -9.01 -25.07 5.09
C GLU A 8 -10.02 -24.00 5.50
N PHE A 9 -11.28 -24.38 5.76
CA PHE A 9 -12.34 -23.45 6.14
C PHE A 9 -12.49 -23.38 7.66
N PRO A 10 -12.51 -22.16 8.25
CA PRO A 10 -12.74 -21.99 9.67
C PRO A 10 -14.19 -22.33 10.03
N VAL A 11 -14.38 -22.95 11.20
CA VAL A 11 -15.72 -23.28 11.73
C VAL A 11 -16.40 -22.05 12.32
N PHE A 12 -15.60 -21.12 12.84
CA PHE A 12 -16.06 -19.87 13.43
C PHE A 12 -15.76 -18.66 12.54
N ASN A 13 -16.49 -17.58 12.77
CA ASN A 13 -16.19 -16.28 12.16
C ASN A 13 -14.76 -15.84 12.51
N THR A 14 -14.15 -15.07 11.61
CA THR A 14 -12.81 -14.48 11.81
C THR A 14 -12.73 -13.74 13.15
N GLY A 15 -11.66 -13.99 13.91
CA GLY A 15 -11.42 -13.35 15.21
C GLY A 15 -12.19 -13.97 16.40
N PHE A 16 -13.04 -14.98 16.18
CA PHE A 16 -13.71 -15.68 17.29
C PHE A 16 -12.81 -16.76 17.94
N ALA A 17 -12.04 -17.49 17.14
CA ALA A 17 -11.06 -18.46 17.62
C ALA A 17 -9.85 -18.47 16.68
N ASP A 18 -8.64 -18.51 17.24
CA ASP A 18 -7.39 -18.52 16.47
C ASP A 18 -7.20 -19.82 15.68
N PHE A 19 -7.50 -20.96 16.30
CA PHE A 19 -7.49 -22.28 15.65
C PHE A 19 -8.52 -23.19 16.29
N THR A 20 -9.06 -24.14 15.51
CA THR A 20 -10.05 -25.12 15.98
C THR A 20 -9.49 -26.52 15.80
N VAL A 21 -9.48 -27.31 16.88
CA VAL A 21 -9.04 -28.71 16.85
C VAL A 21 -10.23 -29.61 17.15
N VAL A 22 -10.53 -30.52 16.23
CA VAL A 22 -11.52 -31.57 16.46
C VAL A 22 -10.80 -32.74 17.14
N VAL A 23 -11.25 -33.09 18.34
CA VAL A 23 -10.67 -34.16 19.15
C VAL A 23 -11.65 -35.34 19.26
N ASN A 24 -11.11 -36.55 19.47
CA ASN A 24 -11.95 -37.72 19.74
C ASN A 24 -12.48 -37.71 21.19
N GLN A 25 -13.47 -38.56 21.46
CA GLN A 25 -14.14 -38.63 22.77
C GLN A 25 -13.15 -38.81 23.94
N ARG A 26 -12.13 -39.67 23.81
CA ARG A 26 -11.17 -39.93 24.90
C ARG A 26 -10.37 -38.69 25.28
N VAL A 27 -9.97 -37.89 24.27
CA VAL A 27 -9.25 -36.64 24.50
C VAL A 27 -10.20 -35.59 25.07
N TYR A 28 -11.43 -35.51 24.55
CA TYR A 28 -12.45 -34.61 25.06
C TYR A 28 -12.74 -34.86 26.56
N ASP A 29 -12.94 -36.12 26.95
CA ASP A 29 -13.19 -36.49 28.36
C ASP A 29 -12.04 -36.11 29.28
N LYS A 30 -10.78 -36.20 28.81
CA LYS A 30 -9.60 -35.72 29.54
C LYS A 30 -9.59 -34.20 29.67
N LEU A 31 -9.98 -33.46 28.63
CA LEU A 31 -10.02 -32.00 28.70
C LEU A 31 -11.09 -31.52 29.69
N LEU A 32 -12.20 -32.25 29.83
CA LEU A 32 -13.25 -31.92 30.80
C LEU A 32 -12.79 -32.00 32.27
N THR A 33 -11.70 -32.72 32.57
CA THR A 33 -11.15 -32.75 33.94
C THR A 33 -10.38 -31.49 34.30
N GLU A 34 -9.87 -30.76 33.31
CA GLU A 34 -9.05 -29.56 33.50
C GLU A 34 -9.79 -28.26 33.12
N PHE A 35 -10.74 -28.34 32.19
CA PHE A 35 -11.43 -27.18 31.61
C PHE A 35 -12.94 -27.32 31.68
N ARG A 36 -13.63 -26.19 31.88
CA ARG A 36 -15.09 -26.14 31.80
C ARG A 36 -15.53 -25.95 30.35
N PRO A 37 -16.47 -26.76 29.83
CA PRO A 37 -16.95 -26.60 28.47
C PRO A 37 -17.82 -25.34 28.37
N GLU A 38 -17.57 -24.54 27.34
CA GLU A 38 -18.45 -23.44 26.93
C GLU A 38 -19.25 -23.86 25.69
N GLN A 39 -20.54 -23.51 25.68
CA GLN A 39 -21.41 -23.77 24.54
C GLN A 39 -21.43 -22.55 23.62
N VAL A 40 -21.11 -22.78 22.35
CA VAL A 40 -21.17 -21.76 21.30
C VAL A 40 -22.32 -22.10 20.36
N PHE A 41 -23.23 -21.15 20.14
CA PHE A 41 -24.32 -21.29 19.20
C PHE A 41 -23.97 -20.62 17.87
N ILE A 42 -24.10 -21.37 16.77
CA ILE A 42 -23.84 -20.87 15.41
C ILE A 42 -25.16 -20.84 14.66
N TYR A 43 -25.51 -19.66 14.14
CA TYR A 43 -26.73 -19.45 13.38
C TYR A 43 -26.37 -19.03 11.96
N ASN A 44 -26.96 -19.70 10.96
CA ASN A 44 -26.87 -19.26 9.58
C ASN A 44 -27.93 -18.18 9.33
N VAL A 45 -27.53 -17.09 8.67
CA VAL A 45 -28.38 -15.92 8.41
C VAL A 45 -28.54 -15.75 6.92
N SER A 46 -29.78 -15.72 6.43
CA SER A 46 -30.10 -15.35 5.05
C SER A 46 -29.91 -13.84 4.84
N GLU A 47 -29.53 -13.42 3.63
CA GLU A 47 -29.30 -12.00 3.29
C GLU A 47 -28.26 -11.32 4.20
N VAL A 48 -27.06 -11.92 4.29
CA VAL A 48 -25.97 -11.46 5.16
C VAL A 48 -25.61 -9.98 4.99
N ASP A 49 -25.73 -9.44 3.78
CA ASP A 49 -25.43 -8.04 3.45
C ASP A 49 -26.39 -7.04 4.13
N HIS A 50 -27.60 -7.48 4.49
CA HIS A 50 -28.62 -6.66 5.14
C HIS A 50 -28.87 -7.06 6.60
N SER A 51 -27.95 -7.85 7.18
CA SER A 51 -28.12 -8.42 8.52
C SER A 51 -27.85 -7.45 9.68
N GLU A 52 -27.45 -6.20 9.41
CA GLU A 52 -27.12 -5.18 10.42
C GLU A 52 -28.20 -5.06 11.52
N LYS A 53 -29.46 -4.83 11.12
CA LYS A 53 -30.56 -4.62 12.07
C LYS A 53 -30.78 -5.85 12.94
N LEU A 54 -30.67 -7.04 12.36
CA LEU A 54 -30.81 -8.29 13.08
C LEU A 54 -29.63 -8.49 14.04
N GLY A 55 -28.40 -8.30 13.58
CA GLY A 55 -27.18 -8.39 14.37
C GLY A 55 -27.21 -7.45 15.57
N ASN A 56 -27.58 -6.19 15.36
CA ASN A 56 -27.71 -5.19 16.42
C ASN A 56 -28.80 -5.57 17.43
N ARG A 57 -29.94 -6.12 16.99
CA ARG A 57 -31.00 -6.58 17.90
C ARG A 57 -30.56 -7.77 18.75
N ILE A 58 -29.85 -8.73 18.17
CA ILE A 58 -29.33 -9.88 18.91
C ILE A 58 -28.26 -9.41 19.90
N GLN A 59 -27.34 -8.54 19.48
CA GLN A 59 -26.32 -8.00 20.37
C GLN A 59 -26.94 -7.23 21.54
N GLN A 60 -27.95 -6.41 21.28
CA GLN A 60 -28.70 -5.71 22.32
C GLN A 60 -29.36 -6.68 23.31
N ALA A 61 -29.89 -7.82 22.84
CA ALA A 61 -30.50 -8.83 23.69
C ALA A 61 -29.47 -9.64 24.52
N VAL A 62 -28.28 -9.88 23.97
CA VAL A 62 -27.22 -10.70 24.61
C VAL A 62 -26.33 -9.88 25.54
N GLU A 63 -25.96 -8.67 25.13
CA GLU A 63 -24.99 -7.82 25.83
C GLU A 63 -25.61 -6.58 26.47
N GLY A 64 -26.88 -6.26 26.19
CA GLY A 64 -27.56 -5.06 26.70
C GLY A 64 -27.12 -3.76 26.02
N LYS A 65 -26.22 -3.83 25.03
CA LYS A 65 -25.73 -2.70 24.24
C LYS A 65 -25.32 -3.15 22.85
N VAL A 66 -25.33 -2.22 21.90
CA VAL A 66 -24.72 -2.40 20.57
C VAL A 66 -23.32 -1.80 20.60
N SER A 67 -22.31 -2.60 20.28
CA SER A 67 -20.92 -2.15 20.18
C SER A 67 -20.20 -2.79 19.01
N ILE A 68 -19.31 -2.03 18.38
CA ILE A 68 -18.45 -2.52 17.29
C ILE A 68 -17.65 -3.73 17.77
N TRP A 69 -17.07 -3.65 18.96
CA TRP A 69 -16.34 -4.74 19.60
C TRP A 69 -17.26 -5.51 20.54
N SER A 70 -17.35 -6.82 20.33
CA SER A 70 -18.22 -7.74 21.07
C SER A 70 -17.40 -8.96 21.46
N ASN A 71 -17.48 -9.33 22.73
CA ASN A 71 -16.76 -10.51 23.25
C ASN A 71 -17.70 -11.71 23.41
N LYS A 72 -19.03 -11.53 23.32
CA LYS A 72 -20.02 -12.60 23.48
C LYS A 72 -20.70 -13.02 22.18
N MET A 73 -20.55 -12.21 21.13
CA MET A 73 -21.18 -12.46 19.84
C MET A 73 -20.24 -12.07 18.69
N SER A 74 -20.20 -12.89 17.65
CA SER A 74 -19.54 -12.56 16.37
C SER A 74 -20.57 -12.65 15.25
N SER A 75 -20.61 -11.64 14.37
CA SER A 75 -21.57 -11.58 13.25
C SER A 75 -20.85 -11.21 11.94
N TYR A 76 -21.44 -11.61 10.81
CA TYR A 76 -20.91 -11.24 9.49
C TYR A 76 -20.81 -9.71 9.36
N PHE A 77 -21.90 -8.99 9.66
CA PHE A 77 -21.96 -7.54 9.57
C PHE A 77 -20.89 -6.86 10.44
N SER A 78 -20.77 -7.24 11.73
CA SER A 78 -19.79 -6.63 12.64
C SER A 78 -18.35 -6.84 12.16
N ASN A 79 -18.00 -8.06 11.75
CA ASN A 79 -16.65 -8.36 11.26
C ASN A 79 -16.35 -7.64 9.94
N TYR A 80 -17.29 -7.68 8.98
CA TYR A 80 -17.13 -6.98 7.72
C TYR A 80 -16.96 -5.47 7.92
N HIS A 81 -17.79 -4.88 8.79
CA HIS A 81 -17.74 -3.45 9.10
C HIS A 81 -16.43 -3.05 9.78
N ILE A 82 -15.94 -3.84 10.74
CA ILE A 82 -14.61 -3.61 11.37
C ILE A 82 -13.51 -3.66 10.33
N VAL A 83 -13.45 -4.73 9.54
CA VAL A 83 -12.40 -4.91 8.53
C VAL A 83 -12.47 -3.77 7.51
N SER A 84 -13.67 -3.42 7.03
CA SER A 84 -13.85 -2.33 6.07
C SER A 84 -13.39 -0.98 6.60
N ILE A 85 -13.71 -0.63 7.85
CA ILE A 85 -13.26 0.64 8.46
C ILE A 85 -11.75 0.66 8.61
N LEU A 86 -11.16 -0.42 9.14
CA LEU A 86 -9.71 -0.48 9.37
C LEU A 86 -8.93 -0.44 8.06
N THR A 87 -9.34 -1.25 7.07
CA THR A 87 -8.74 -1.24 5.74
C THR A 87 -8.93 0.12 5.06
N GLY A 88 -10.13 0.71 5.15
CA GLY A 88 -10.39 2.05 4.61
C GLY A 88 -9.50 3.13 5.23
N ALA A 89 -9.31 3.11 6.55
CA ALA A 89 -8.43 4.03 7.26
C ALA A 89 -6.96 3.84 6.86
N ILE A 90 -6.48 2.60 6.79
CA ILE A 90 -5.11 2.28 6.36
C ILE A 90 -4.86 2.74 4.92
N LEU A 91 -5.81 2.48 4.02
CA LEU A 91 -5.72 2.93 2.63
C LEU A 91 -5.70 4.46 2.53
N PHE A 92 -6.57 5.15 3.27
CA PHE A 92 -6.61 6.61 3.31
C PHE A 92 -5.28 7.19 3.79
N VAL A 93 -4.78 6.72 4.93
CA VAL A 93 -3.51 7.17 5.51
C VAL A 93 -2.35 6.86 4.55
N GLY A 94 -2.31 5.65 3.98
CA GLY A 94 -1.27 5.24 3.04
C GLY A 94 -1.23 6.11 1.78
N VAL A 95 -2.38 6.36 1.16
CA VAL A 95 -2.48 7.23 -0.03
C VAL A 95 -2.14 8.67 0.32
N PHE A 96 -2.68 9.20 1.42
CA PHE A 96 -2.42 10.57 1.84
C PHE A 96 -0.93 10.81 2.11
N ILE A 97 -0.30 9.93 2.89
CA ILE A 97 1.14 9.96 3.14
C ILE A 97 1.91 9.86 1.81
N GLY A 98 1.51 8.95 0.92
CA GLY A 98 2.12 8.80 -0.40
C GLY A 98 2.10 10.07 -1.23
N ILE A 99 0.95 10.76 -1.29
CA ILE A 99 0.81 12.03 -2.03
C ILE A 99 1.67 13.13 -1.39
N VAL A 100 1.66 13.26 -0.06
CA VAL A 100 2.44 14.28 0.65
C VAL A 100 3.94 14.09 0.40
N PHE A 101 4.45 12.86 0.54
CA PHE A 101 5.86 12.57 0.25
C PHE A 101 6.18 12.79 -1.22
N PHE A 102 5.30 12.40 -2.14
CA PHE A 102 5.49 12.60 -3.57
C PHE A 102 5.63 14.09 -3.92
N LEU A 103 4.72 14.94 -3.42
CA LEU A 103 4.77 16.38 -3.62
C LEU A 103 6.01 17.02 -2.96
N ALA A 104 6.38 16.56 -1.77
CA ALA A 104 7.57 17.03 -1.07
C ALA A 104 8.85 16.70 -1.84
N THR A 105 9.03 15.44 -2.26
CA THR A 105 10.18 15.02 -3.08
C THR A 105 10.21 15.75 -4.42
N GLY A 106 9.07 15.90 -5.10
CA GLY A 106 8.98 16.66 -6.34
C GLY A 106 9.40 18.12 -6.16
N SER A 107 8.98 18.76 -5.08
CA SER A 107 9.37 20.14 -4.75
C SER A 107 10.86 20.27 -4.46
N ILE A 108 11.44 19.35 -3.68
CA ILE A 108 12.87 19.34 -3.36
C ILE A 108 13.71 19.22 -4.63
N ILE A 109 13.35 18.26 -5.50
CA ILE A 109 14.05 18.03 -6.78
C ILE A 109 13.95 19.27 -7.67
N TYR A 110 12.77 19.88 -7.78
CA TYR A 110 12.55 21.09 -8.56
C TYR A 110 13.43 22.25 -8.07
N PHE A 111 13.42 22.55 -6.76
CA PHE A 111 14.22 23.65 -6.20
C PHE A 111 15.71 23.42 -6.38
N LYS A 112 16.18 22.19 -6.19
CA LYS A 112 17.58 21.84 -6.46
C LYS A 112 17.94 22.15 -7.91
N GLN A 113 17.14 21.70 -8.86
CA GLN A 113 17.45 21.86 -10.29
C GLN A 113 17.45 23.31 -10.75
N VAL A 114 16.50 24.11 -10.26
CA VAL A 114 16.47 25.54 -10.55
C VAL A 114 17.73 26.19 -9.99
N THR A 115 18.13 25.85 -8.77
CA THR A 115 19.34 26.38 -8.13
C THR A 115 20.61 25.98 -8.90
N ASP A 116 20.74 24.69 -9.24
CA ASP A 116 21.86 24.16 -10.02
C ASP A 116 21.93 24.86 -11.40
N ALA A 117 20.80 25.01 -12.09
CA ALA A 117 20.73 25.68 -13.39
C ALA A 117 21.21 27.13 -13.36
N TYR A 118 20.79 27.90 -12.34
CA TYR A 118 21.25 29.29 -12.18
C TYR A 118 22.73 29.37 -11.82
N SER A 119 23.23 28.43 -11.02
CA SER A 119 24.65 28.40 -10.62
C SER A 119 25.59 28.04 -11.77
N GLU A 120 25.13 27.22 -12.72
CA GLU A 120 25.92 26.74 -13.85
C GLU A 120 25.75 27.58 -15.13
N GLU A 121 24.74 28.45 -15.20
CA GLU A 121 24.48 29.35 -16.33
C GLU A 121 25.72 30.13 -16.81
N PRO A 122 26.57 30.72 -15.93
CA PRO A 122 27.76 31.44 -16.38
C PRO A 122 28.77 30.52 -17.09
N GLY A 123 28.92 29.28 -16.64
CA GLY A 123 29.81 28.29 -17.24
C GLY A 123 29.34 27.87 -18.63
N PHE A 124 28.04 27.62 -18.77
CA PHE A 124 27.45 27.32 -20.08
C PHE A 124 27.53 28.50 -21.05
N ARG A 125 27.44 29.75 -20.57
CA ARG A 125 27.66 30.94 -21.41
C ARG A 125 29.03 30.94 -22.07
N ILE A 126 30.08 30.52 -21.35
CA ILE A 126 31.43 30.38 -21.91
C ILE A 126 31.46 29.25 -22.95
N LEU A 127 30.85 28.10 -22.65
CA LEU A 127 30.78 26.97 -23.57
C LEU A 127 30.04 27.32 -24.88
N PHE A 128 28.98 28.14 -24.82
CA PHE A 128 28.31 28.63 -26.02
C PHE A 128 29.23 29.48 -26.90
N LYS A 129 30.08 30.33 -26.30
CA LYS A 129 31.10 31.11 -27.04
C LYS A 129 32.16 30.24 -27.69
N LEU A 130 32.41 29.04 -27.16
CA LEU A 130 33.30 28.04 -27.72
C LEU A 130 32.65 27.14 -28.79
N GLY A 131 31.35 27.35 -29.09
CA GLY A 131 30.65 26.63 -30.15
C GLY A 131 29.80 25.44 -29.68
N LEU A 132 29.42 25.37 -28.39
CA LEU A 132 28.55 24.31 -27.87
C LEU A 132 27.24 24.20 -28.68
N THR A 133 26.99 23.01 -29.22
CA THR A 133 25.79 22.73 -30.01
C THR A 133 24.58 22.38 -29.13
N ASP A 134 23.37 22.51 -29.67
CA ASP A 134 22.14 22.10 -28.96
C ASP A 134 22.10 20.61 -28.61
N ARG A 135 22.76 19.78 -29.41
CA ARG A 135 22.82 18.34 -29.17
C ARG A 135 23.70 18.04 -27.96
N GLU A 136 24.87 18.68 -27.87
CA GLU A 136 25.78 18.55 -26.74
C GLU A 136 25.16 19.11 -25.47
N LEU A 137 24.50 20.28 -25.53
CA LEU A 137 23.76 20.85 -24.41
C LEU A 137 22.74 19.85 -23.84
N ARG A 138 21.92 19.23 -24.70
CA ARG A 138 20.95 18.22 -24.25
C ARG A 138 21.61 17.00 -23.63
N GLN A 139 22.75 16.54 -24.16
CA GLN A 139 23.48 15.40 -23.59
C GLN A 139 24.05 15.73 -22.21
N ILE A 140 24.63 16.91 -22.04
CA ILE A 140 25.17 17.36 -20.74
C ILE A 140 24.03 17.40 -19.71
N ILE A 141 22.93 18.11 -20.02
CA ILE A 141 21.77 18.22 -19.14
C ILE A 141 21.19 16.82 -18.81
N ALA A 142 21.04 15.95 -19.80
CA ALA A 142 20.51 14.61 -19.58
C ALA A 142 21.43 13.76 -18.69
N SER A 143 22.76 13.88 -18.82
CA SER A 143 23.73 13.15 -18.01
C SER A 143 23.77 13.61 -16.55
N GLN A 144 23.48 14.89 -16.30
CA GLN A 144 23.50 15.48 -14.96
C GLN A 144 22.16 15.26 -14.22
N ILE A 145 21.05 15.48 -14.92
CA ILE A 145 19.71 15.38 -14.34
C ILE A 145 19.19 13.94 -14.36
N GLY A 146 19.50 13.17 -15.39
CA GLY A 146 19.00 11.79 -15.57
C GLY A 146 19.21 10.89 -14.36
N PRO A 147 20.43 10.81 -13.79
CA PRO A 147 20.71 9.98 -12.62
C PRO A 147 19.83 10.32 -11.41
N LEU A 148 19.47 11.61 -11.22
CA LEU A 148 18.62 12.05 -10.11
C LEU A 148 17.21 11.44 -10.15
N PHE A 149 16.72 11.05 -11.34
CA PHE A 149 15.43 10.39 -11.51
C PHE A 149 15.56 8.89 -11.66
N VAL A 150 16.55 8.41 -12.41
CA VAL A 150 16.75 6.98 -12.68
C VAL A 150 17.09 6.21 -11.41
N VAL A 151 17.95 6.75 -10.54
CA VAL A 151 18.36 6.05 -9.31
C VAL A 151 17.17 5.82 -8.37
N PRO A 152 16.37 6.84 -7.99
CA PRO A 152 15.16 6.61 -7.18
C PRO A 152 14.13 5.71 -7.86
N LEU A 153 13.96 5.83 -9.18
CA LEU A 153 13.02 5.01 -9.95
C LEU A 153 13.38 3.51 -9.86
N LEU A 154 14.64 3.16 -10.13
CA LEU A 154 15.11 1.78 -10.05
C LEU A 154 15.02 1.24 -8.62
N PHE A 155 15.38 2.06 -7.64
CA PHE A 155 15.28 1.68 -6.23
C PHE A 155 13.82 1.43 -5.82
N GLY A 156 12.91 2.32 -6.20
CA GLY A 156 11.48 2.19 -5.93
C GLY A 156 10.86 0.95 -6.57
N ILE A 157 11.18 0.67 -7.84
CA ILE A 157 10.72 -0.55 -8.54
C ILE A 157 11.26 -1.80 -7.83
N SER A 158 12.55 -1.83 -7.51
CA SER A 158 13.19 -2.97 -6.84
C SER A 158 12.55 -3.25 -5.47
N HIS A 159 12.37 -2.20 -4.67
CA HIS A 159 11.71 -2.29 -3.37
C HIS A 159 10.26 -2.79 -3.51
N SER A 160 9.52 -2.27 -4.49
CA SER A 160 8.13 -2.63 -4.73
C SER A 160 7.97 -4.09 -5.19
N ILE A 161 8.90 -4.61 -5.99
CA ILE A 161 8.90 -6.02 -6.40
C ILE A 161 9.09 -6.94 -5.19
N ILE A 162 10.03 -6.62 -4.29
CA ILE A 162 10.26 -7.40 -3.08
C ILE A 162 9.02 -7.40 -2.18
N ALA A 163 8.40 -6.23 -2.00
CA ALA A 163 7.16 -6.11 -1.24
C ALA A 163 5.99 -6.91 -1.88
N MET A 164 5.85 -6.85 -3.21
CA MET A 164 4.85 -7.62 -3.96
C MET A 164 5.03 -9.12 -3.76
N ILE A 165 6.26 -9.63 -3.85
CA ILE A 165 6.56 -11.06 -3.63
C ILE A 165 6.20 -11.46 -2.20
N GLY A 166 6.57 -10.63 -1.22
CA GLY A 166 6.20 -10.84 0.18
C GLY A 166 4.69 -10.90 0.38
N LEU A 167 3.95 -9.93 -0.16
CA LEU A 167 2.48 -9.89 -0.06
C LEU A 167 1.82 -11.09 -0.74
N ALA A 168 2.22 -11.39 -1.98
CA ALA A 168 1.65 -12.51 -2.73
C ALA A 168 1.85 -13.85 -1.99
N LYS A 169 3.02 -14.05 -1.36
CA LYS A 169 3.32 -15.28 -0.61
C LYS A 169 2.58 -15.37 0.72
N ASN A 170 2.44 -14.26 1.45
CA ASN A 170 1.84 -14.28 2.80
C ASN A 170 0.31 -14.35 2.76
N PHE A 171 -0.33 -13.79 1.73
CA PHE A 171 -1.78 -13.67 1.65
C PHE A 171 -2.41 -14.58 0.59
N ASP A 172 -1.62 -15.34 -0.16
CA ASP A 172 -2.06 -16.21 -1.27
C ASP A 172 -2.99 -15.51 -2.29
N VAL A 173 -2.75 -14.21 -2.50
CA VAL A 173 -3.54 -13.37 -3.41
C VAL A 173 -2.70 -12.90 -4.60
N SER A 174 -3.35 -12.81 -5.75
CA SER A 174 -2.74 -12.23 -6.95
C SER A 174 -2.76 -10.71 -6.89
N VAL A 175 -1.62 -10.12 -6.52
CA VAL A 175 -1.39 -8.66 -6.52
C VAL A 175 -0.70 -8.14 -7.78
N LYS A 176 -0.50 -9.00 -8.78
CA LYS A 176 0.26 -8.68 -10.01
C LYS A 176 -0.37 -7.54 -10.80
N LEU A 177 -1.69 -7.60 -11.04
CA LEU A 177 -2.38 -6.59 -11.84
C LEU A 177 -2.40 -5.21 -11.15
N PRO A 178 -2.76 -5.09 -9.85
CA PRO A 178 -2.61 -3.83 -9.11
C PRO A 178 -1.18 -3.29 -9.14
N PHE A 179 -0.17 -4.16 -8.97
CA PHE A 179 1.24 -3.77 -9.00
C PHE A 179 1.66 -3.14 -10.33
N ILE A 180 1.28 -3.78 -11.46
CA ILE A 180 1.58 -3.28 -12.81
C ILE A 180 0.95 -1.90 -13.00
N ILE A 181 -0.34 -1.74 -12.66
CA ILE A 181 -1.04 -0.46 -12.81
C ILE A 181 -0.34 0.65 -12.03
N VAL A 182 -0.05 0.43 -10.74
CA VAL A 182 0.58 1.44 -9.88
C VAL A 182 2.00 1.78 -10.36
N THR A 183 2.78 0.77 -10.74
CA THR A 183 4.15 0.96 -11.22
C THR A 183 4.18 1.69 -12.57
N SER A 184 3.25 1.39 -13.47
CA SER A 184 3.10 2.11 -14.74
C SER A 184 2.74 3.58 -14.52
N ILE A 185 1.80 3.87 -13.62
CA ILE A 185 1.45 5.25 -13.26
C ILE A 185 2.67 5.99 -12.70
N TYR A 186 3.40 5.36 -11.78
CA TYR A 186 4.62 5.93 -11.19
C TYR A 186 5.69 6.25 -12.25
N TYR A 187 5.91 5.33 -13.20
CA TYR A 187 6.84 5.53 -14.32
C TYR A 187 6.42 6.72 -15.20
N VAL A 188 5.13 6.83 -15.55
CA VAL A 188 4.60 7.95 -16.34
C VAL A 188 4.84 9.28 -15.62
N PHE A 189 4.53 9.35 -14.33
CA PHE A 189 4.79 10.55 -13.54
C PHE A 189 6.27 10.91 -13.54
N TYR A 190 7.17 9.96 -13.26
CA TYR A 190 8.62 10.21 -13.30
C TYR A 190 9.11 10.69 -14.67
N GLY A 191 8.57 10.13 -15.76
CA GLY A 191 8.87 10.58 -17.12
C GLY A 191 8.43 12.03 -17.38
N VAL A 192 7.22 12.40 -16.95
CA VAL A 192 6.70 13.77 -17.05
C VAL A 192 7.56 14.74 -16.23
N TYR A 193 7.91 14.38 -14.99
CA TYR A 193 8.77 15.21 -14.15
C TYR A 193 10.14 15.41 -14.75
N TYR A 194 10.78 14.34 -15.22
CA TYR A 194 12.07 14.43 -15.90
C TYR A 194 12.01 15.37 -17.11
N TRP A 195 10.96 15.24 -17.94
CA TRP A 195 10.78 16.08 -19.12
C TRP A 195 10.60 17.56 -18.76
N LEU A 196 9.72 17.86 -17.80
CA LEU A 196 9.48 19.23 -17.31
C LEU A 196 10.76 19.85 -16.78
N THR A 197 11.47 19.11 -15.93
CA THR A 197 12.75 19.53 -15.37
C THR A 197 13.79 19.81 -16.45
N ALA A 198 14.02 18.86 -17.36
CA ALA A 198 15.09 18.97 -18.34
C ALA A 198 14.84 20.16 -19.27
N ASN A 199 13.58 20.42 -19.61
CA ASN A 199 13.17 21.59 -20.37
C ASN A 199 13.39 22.90 -19.59
N ASN A 200 13.00 22.95 -18.32
CA ASN A 200 13.22 24.13 -17.48
C ASN A 200 14.70 24.45 -17.30
N TYR A 201 15.53 23.44 -17.00
CA TYR A 201 16.97 23.59 -16.86
C TYR A 201 17.59 24.13 -18.17
N ARG A 202 17.21 23.54 -19.32
CA ARG A 202 17.67 24.02 -20.63
C ARG A 202 17.28 25.48 -20.86
N ASN A 203 16.04 25.87 -20.54
CA ASN A 203 15.57 27.23 -20.73
C ASN A 203 16.30 28.24 -19.86
N ILE A 204 16.62 27.90 -18.60
CA ILE A 204 17.37 28.77 -17.70
C ILE A 204 18.78 29.01 -18.25
N VAL A 205 19.47 27.94 -18.63
CA VAL A 205 20.87 27.99 -19.06
C VAL A 205 21.04 28.60 -20.45
N SER A 206 20.08 28.42 -21.36
CA SER A 206 20.15 28.98 -22.71
C SER A 206 19.62 30.41 -22.85
N ARG A 207 19.15 31.01 -21.74
CA ARG A 207 18.49 32.33 -21.75
C ARG A 207 19.34 33.45 -22.33
N HIS A 208 20.66 33.40 -22.13
CA HIS A 208 21.60 34.43 -22.60
C HIS A 208 22.55 33.94 -23.70
N ARG A 209 22.13 32.93 -24.48
CA ARG A 209 22.95 32.37 -25.56
C ARG A 209 23.29 33.38 -26.66
N HIS A 210 22.47 34.42 -26.82
CA HIS A 210 22.58 35.42 -27.88
C HIS A 210 23.05 36.80 -27.39
N ASP A 211 23.43 36.91 -26.11
CA ASP A 211 24.02 38.13 -25.51
C ASP A 211 25.55 38.06 -25.48
#